data_AF-R4IWL5-F1
#
_entry.id   AF-R4IWL5-F1
#
_cell.length_a   1.000
_cell.length_b   1.000
_cell.length_c   1.000
_cell.angle_alpha   90.00
_cell.angle_beta   90.00
_cell.angle_gamma   90.00
#
_symmetry.space_group_name_H-M   'P 1'
#
loop_
_entity.id
_entity.type
_entity.pdbx_description
1 polymer ?
#
loop_
_entity_poly.entity_id
_entity_poly.type
_entity_poly.pdbx_seq_one_letter_code
_entity_poly.pdbx_strand_id
1 'polypeptide(L)'
;PTTTESTNYVVYLHGGGMIYGTKSDLPEELKELFTSNGYTVLALDYLLAPNTKIDHILRTLTETFQLLNEEIIQNQPFSLCGRSAGGYLMLQLTKQLQTLNLMPQFLVNFYGYTDLEFIKEPRKLLKQAISAKEIAAIDQTKPVWDDPFLSRYLLYHYSIQQALLPHFYGLPENGDWSAYALSDETLKTFPPCFSTASSSDEEVPFRYSKKIGRTIPESTF
;
A
#
# COMPACT_ATOMS: atom_id res chain seq x y z
N PRO A 1 0.98 -1.11 -37.70
CA PRO A 1 0.41 -1.46 -36.38
C PRO A 1 0.04 -0.18 -35.64
N THR A 2 -1.23 0.19 -35.68
CA THR A 2 -1.79 1.29 -34.89
C THR A 2 -1.64 0.91 -33.42
N THR A 3 -0.69 1.54 -32.73
CA THR A 3 -0.61 1.55 -31.28
C THR A 3 -1.90 2.19 -30.78
N THR A 4 -2.88 1.38 -30.38
CA THR A 4 -4.01 1.87 -29.60
C THR A 4 -3.43 2.44 -28.32
N GLU A 5 -3.41 3.77 -28.21
CA GLU A 5 -3.16 4.44 -26.93
C GLU A 5 -4.17 3.88 -25.93
N SER A 6 -3.68 3.19 -24.91
CA SER A 6 -4.55 2.66 -23.87
C SER A 6 -5.21 3.84 -23.16
N THR A 7 -6.53 3.81 -23.09
CA THR A 7 -7.33 4.83 -22.41
C THR A 7 -7.63 4.47 -20.96
N ASN A 8 -7.21 3.29 -20.48
CA ASN A 8 -7.47 2.85 -19.11
C ASN A 8 -6.16 2.56 -18.38
N TYR A 9 -6.12 2.92 -17.11
CA TYR A 9 -4.91 2.79 -16.28
C TYR A 9 -5.16 1.97 -15.02
N VAL A 10 -4.13 1.25 -14.56
CA VAL A 10 -4.08 0.67 -13.22
C VAL A 10 -2.82 1.19 -12.55
N VAL A 11 -2.98 1.92 -11.45
CA VAL A 11 -1.86 2.34 -10.61
C VAL A 11 -1.56 1.25 -9.59
N TYR A 12 -0.33 0.74 -9.61
CA TYR A 12 0.12 -0.31 -8.71
C TYR A 12 0.96 0.27 -7.56
N LEU A 13 0.61 -0.10 -6.33
CA LEU A 13 1.33 0.24 -5.11
C LEU A 13 1.92 -1.03 -4.49
N HIS A 14 3.25 -1.04 -4.37
CA HIS A 14 4.02 -2.21 -3.96
C HIS A 14 3.89 -2.58 -2.48
N GLY A 15 4.40 -3.76 -2.11
CA GLY A 15 4.44 -4.24 -0.73
C GLY A 15 5.65 -3.73 0.07
N GLY A 16 5.86 -4.32 1.25
CA GLY A 16 7.06 -4.09 2.05
C GLY A 16 6.87 -3.24 3.31
N GLY A 17 5.65 -3.26 3.88
CA GLY A 17 5.37 -2.68 5.19
C GLY A 17 5.66 -1.18 5.27
N MET A 18 5.64 -0.44 4.16
CA MET A 18 6.09 0.96 4.08
C MET A 18 7.53 1.21 4.58
N ILE A 19 8.34 0.19 4.85
CA ILE A 19 9.74 0.32 5.32
C ILE A 19 10.73 -0.05 4.22
N TYR A 20 10.39 -1.05 3.41
CA TYR A 20 11.18 -1.55 2.29
C TYR A 20 10.27 -1.77 1.07
N GLY A 21 10.85 -2.25 -0.02
CA GLY A 21 10.11 -2.68 -1.20
C GLY A 21 10.34 -1.77 -2.40
N THR A 22 9.79 -2.19 -3.53
CA THR A 22 10.00 -1.53 -4.80
C THR A 22 8.80 -1.72 -5.72
N LYS A 23 8.49 -0.71 -6.55
CA LYS A 23 7.53 -0.83 -7.65
C LYS A 23 7.87 -1.99 -8.61
N SER A 24 9.14 -2.41 -8.66
CA SER A 24 9.60 -3.54 -9.45
C SER A 24 9.21 -4.91 -8.87
N ASP A 25 8.53 -4.95 -7.72
CA ASP A 25 8.02 -6.19 -7.13
C ASP A 25 6.73 -6.71 -7.79
N LEU A 26 6.19 -5.95 -8.76
CA LEU A 26 5.02 -6.30 -9.57
C LEU A 26 5.29 -7.60 -10.36
N PRO A 27 4.57 -8.70 -10.09
CA PRO A 27 4.74 -9.94 -10.85
C PRO A 27 4.35 -9.76 -12.32
N GLU A 28 5.09 -10.40 -13.23
CA GLU A 28 4.81 -10.28 -14.67
C GLU A 28 3.41 -10.81 -15.01
N GLU A 29 2.95 -11.88 -14.35
CA GLU A 29 1.62 -12.45 -14.57
C GLU A 29 0.50 -11.47 -14.17
N LEU A 30 0.71 -10.68 -13.10
CA LEU A 30 -0.25 -9.67 -12.68
C LEU A 30 -0.23 -8.47 -13.65
N LYS A 31 0.95 -8.08 -14.12
CA LYS A 31 1.09 -7.05 -15.15
C LYS A 31 0.41 -7.48 -16.46
N GLU A 32 0.64 -8.71 -16.92
CA GLU A 32 0.01 -9.30 -18.09
C GLU A 32 -1.51 -9.42 -17.95
N LEU A 33 -2.01 -9.77 -16.76
CA LEU A 33 -3.44 -9.79 -16.47
C LEU A 33 -4.07 -8.41 -16.75
N PHE A 34 -3.45 -7.33 -16.29
CA PHE A 34 -3.97 -5.98 -16.54
C PHE A 34 -3.80 -5.55 -18.01
N THR A 35 -2.62 -5.74 -18.60
CA THR A 35 -2.34 -5.27 -19.97
C THR A 35 -3.14 -6.03 -21.02
N SER A 36 -3.33 -7.34 -20.86
CA SER A 36 -4.19 -8.15 -21.75
C SER A 36 -5.67 -7.78 -21.66
N ASN A 37 -6.09 -7.17 -20.55
CA ASN A 37 -7.44 -6.61 -20.36
C ASN A 37 -7.53 -5.11 -20.71
N GLY A 38 -6.52 -4.55 -21.38
CA GLY A 38 -6.56 -3.18 -21.92
C GLY A 38 -6.23 -2.09 -20.90
N TYR A 39 -5.50 -2.40 -19.82
CA TYR A 39 -5.02 -1.43 -18.85
C TYR A 39 -3.51 -1.17 -19.01
N THR A 40 -3.11 0.09 -19.07
CA THR A 40 -1.71 0.48 -18.85
C THR A 40 -1.40 0.42 -17.37
N VAL A 41 -0.36 -0.32 -16.98
CA VAL A 41 0.06 -0.42 -15.58
C VAL A 41 1.08 0.66 -15.25
N LEU A 42 0.77 1.47 -14.24
CA LEU A 42 1.63 2.52 -13.70
C LEU A 42 2.09 2.11 -12.29
N ALA A 43 3.24 1.45 -12.20
CA ALA A 43 3.83 1.07 -10.92
C ALA A 43 4.51 2.28 -10.27
N LEU A 44 4.03 2.69 -9.10
CA LEU A 44 4.35 3.99 -8.51
C LEU A 44 5.28 3.87 -7.30
N ASP A 45 6.26 4.77 -7.22
CA ASP A 45 7.07 4.95 -6.03
C ASP A 45 6.29 5.68 -4.94
N TYR A 46 6.59 5.36 -3.68
CA TYR A 46 6.10 6.10 -2.52
C TYR A 46 7.20 6.15 -1.45
N LEU A 47 7.17 7.20 -0.62
CA LEU A 47 8.17 7.40 0.42
C LEU A 47 8.15 6.27 1.47
N LEU A 48 9.32 5.87 1.97
CA LEU A 48 9.47 4.80 2.96
C LEU A 48 9.80 5.32 4.36
N ALA A 49 9.21 4.69 5.37
CA ALA A 49 9.56 4.84 6.78
C ALA A 49 10.85 4.06 7.12
N PRO A 50 11.52 4.38 8.24
CA PRO A 50 11.27 5.50 9.16
C PRO A 50 11.71 6.87 8.63
N ASN A 51 12.36 6.92 7.47
CA ASN A 51 12.90 8.13 6.84
C ASN A 51 11.80 9.17 6.59
N THR A 52 10.59 8.71 6.27
CA THR A 52 9.38 9.54 6.19
C THR A 52 8.27 8.90 7.03
N LYS A 53 7.53 9.70 7.80
CA LYS A 53 6.44 9.21 8.65
C LYS A 53 5.16 8.97 7.85
N ILE A 54 4.26 8.09 8.32
CA ILE A 54 3.09 7.65 7.53
C ILE A 54 2.19 8.82 7.12
N ASP A 55 1.97 9.80 7.99
CA ASP A 55 1.17 10.98 7.67
C ASP A 55 1.73 11.74 6.45
N HIS A 56 3.06 11.83 6.35
CA HIS A 56 3.75 12.44 5.23
C HIS A 56 3.79 11.52 4.01
N ILE A 57 3.97 10.20 4.18
CA ILE A 57 3.84 9.23 3.08
C ILE A 57 2.47 9.36 2.39
N LEU A 58 1.38 9.42 3.17
CA LEU A 58 0.01 9.53 2.65
C LEU A 58 -0.23 10.85 1.91
N ARG A 59 0.28 11.96 2.45
CA ARG A 59 0.20 13.29 1.82
C ARG A 59 0.95 13.31 0.50
N THR A 60 2.21 12.88 0.51
CA THR A 60 3.06 12.85 -0.67
C THR A 60 2.51 11.88 -1.72
N LEU A 61 1.95 10.73 -1.33
CA LEU A 61 1.31 9.81 -2.28
C LEU A 61 0.13 10.47 -3.01
N THR A 62 -0.64 11.30 -2.31
CA THR A 62 -1.74 12.07 -2.93
C THR A 62 -1.18 13.08 -3.94
N GLU A 63 -0.14 13.83 -3.58
CA GLU A 63 0.55 14.77 -4.47
C GLU A 63 1.14 14.05 -5.69
N THR A 64 1.80 12.90 -5.49
CA THR A 64 2.35 12.06 -6.56
C THR A 64 1.25 11.58 -7.50
N PHE A 65 0.08 11.17 -6.98
CA PHE A 65 -1.04 10.78 -7.82
C PHE A 65 -1.60 11.96 -8.63
N GLN A 66 -1.69 13.16 -8.06
CA GLN A 66 -2.14 14.35 -8.80
C GLN A 66 -1.22 14.66 -9.98
N LEU A 67 0.10 14.64 -9.75
CA LEU A 67 1.10 14.79 -10.83
C LEU A 67 1.00 13.67 -11.87
N LEU A 68 0.81 12.42 -11.43
CA LEU A 68 0.59 11.29 -12.34
C LEU A 68 -0.67 11.48 -13.19
N ASN A 69 -1.72 12.05 -12.61
CA ASN A 69 -2.95 12.37 -13.32
C ASN A 69 -2.79 13.55 -14.28
N GLU A 70 -2.01 14.57 -13.94
CA GLU A 70 -1.74 15.69 -14.84
C GLU A 70 -0.89 15.27 -16.05
N GLU A 71 0.13 14.46 -15.83
CA GLU A 71 1.12 14.11 -16.86
C GLU A 71 0.71 12.90 -17.71
N ILE A 72 0.17 11.84 -17.07
CA ILE A 72 -0.02 10.53 -17.72
C ILE A 72 -1.49 10.14 -17.84
N ILE A 73 -2.24 10.08 -16.73
CA ILE A 73 -3.62 9.57 -16.76
C ILE A 73 -4.56 10.58 -17.45
N GLN A 74 -4.31 11.88 -17.30
CA GLN A 74 -5.04 12.99 -17.93
C GLN A 74 -6.57 12.89 -17.75
N ASN A 75 -7.02 12.54 -16.54
CA ASN A 75 -8.41 12.30 -16.18
C ASN A 75 -9.10 11.15 -16.95
N GLN A 76 -8.33 10.31 -17.64
CA GLN A 76 -8.85 9.07 -18.18
C GLN A 76 -9.19 8.08 -17.06
N PRO A 77 -10.04 7.09 -17.34
CA PRO A 77 -10.39 6.10 -16.33
C PRO A 77 -9.18 5.36 -15.78
N PHE A 78 -9.10 5.28 -14.46
CA PHE A 78 -8.04 4.57 -13.77
C PHE A 78 -8.61 3.71 -12.64
N SER A 79 -7.81 2.74 -12.22
CA SER A 79 -8.08 1.88 -11.07
C SER A 79 -6.82 1.73 -10.23
N LEU A 80 -6.96 1.23 -9.02
CA LEU A 80 -5.83 1.06 -8.11
C LEU A 80 -5.65 -0.42 -7.77
N CYS A 81 -4.40 -0.85 -7.67
CA CYS A 81 -4.02 -2.18 -7.21
C CYS A 81 -2.96 -2.05 -6.11
N GLY A 82 -3.20 -2.65 -4.96
CA GLY A 82 -2.31 -2.55 -3.80
C GLY A 82 -1.93 -3.91 -3.24
N ARG A 83 -0.64 -4.09 -2.93
CA ARG A 83 -0.09 -5.31 -2.33
C ARG A 83 0.30 -5.09 -0.87
N SER A 84 -0.29 -5.84 0.06
CA SER A 84 -0.03 -5.71 1.51
C SER A 84 -0.15 -4.25 1.97
N ALA A 85 0.95 -3.62 2.37
CA ALA A 85 1.00 -2.20 2.71
C ALA A 85 0.55 -1.27 1.57
N GLY A 86 0.81 -1.63 0.31
CA GLY A 86 0.26 -0.93 -0.85
C GLY A 86 -1.27 -1.00 -0.92
N GLY A 87 -1.90 -2.05 -0.39
CA GLY A 87 -3.35 -2.14 -0.23
C GLY A 87 -3.90 -1.12 0.78
N TYR A 88 -3.19 -0.91 1.89
CA TYR A 88 -3.52 0.15 2.83
C TYR A 88 -3.36 1.55 2.21
N LEU A 89 -2.23 1.80 1.53
CA LEU A 89 -1.98 3.05 0.83
C LEU A 89 -3.03 3.34 -0.25
N MET A 90 -3.43 2.33 -1.02
CA MET A 90 -4.50 2.41 -2.02
C MET A 90 -5.82 2.88 -1.40
N LEU A 91 -6.22 2.30 -0.27
CA LEU A 91 -7.49 2.64 0.37
C LEU A 91 -7.45 4.05 0.96
N GLN A 92 -6.34 4.44 1.59
CA GLN A 92 -6.16 5.81 2.08
C GLN A 92 -6.13 6.83 0.95
N LEU A 93 -5.45 6.52 -0.16
CA LEU A 93 -5.43 7.34 -1.36
C LEU A 93 -6.85 7.48 -1.93
N THR A 94 -7.61 6.39 -2.04
CA THR A 94 -9.01 6.42 -2.53
C THR A 94 -9.86 7.40 -1.74
N LYS A 95 -9.76 7.40 -0.40
CA LYS A 95 -10.44 8.37 0.47
C LYS A 95 -10.04 9.82 0.13
N GLN A 96 -8.76 10.09 -0.07
CA GLN A 96 -8.30 11.44 -0.43
C GLN A 96 -8.77 11.85 -1.82
N LEU A 97 -8.66 10.97 -2.81
CA LEU A 97 -9.07 11.26 -4.19
C LEU A 97 -10.58 11.50 -4.32
N GLN A 98 -11.40 10.89 -3.46
CA GLN A 98 -12.82 11.21 -3.38
C GLN A 98 -13.06 12.69 -3.08
N THR A 99 -12.24 13.32 -2.24
CA THR A 99 -12.32 14.77 -1.94
C THR A 99 -11.89 15.65 -3.11
N LEU A 100 -11.14 15.08 -4.05
CA LEU A 100 -10.63 15.75 -5.25
C LEU A 100 -11.47 15.46 -6.51
N ASN A 101 -12.57 14.72 -6.37
CA ASN A 101 -13.40 14.23 -7.48
C ASN A 101 -12.64 13.34 -8.49
N LEU A 102 -11.61 12.61 -8.03
CA LEU A 102 -10.81 11.68 -8.84
C LEU A 102 -11.08 10.24 -8.39
N MET A 103 -12.27 9.71 -8.63
CA MET A 103 -12.61 8.36 -8.16
C MET A 103 -12.07 7.26 -9.07
N PRO A 104 -11.42 6.20 -8.53
CA PRO A 104 -11.06 5.03 -9.32
C PRO A 104 -12.30 4.24 -9.77
N GLN A 105 -12.20 3.51 -10.88
CA GLN A 105 -13.28 2.64 -11.36
C GLN A 105 -13.45 1.39 -10.49
N PHE A 106 -12.33 0.78 -10.09
CA PHE A 106 -12.30 -0.35 -9.17
C PHE A 106 -10.99 -0.39 -8.39
N LEU A 107 -10.96 -1.25 -7.37
CA LEU A 107 -9.82 -1.51 -6.51
C LEU A 107 -9.43 -3.00 -6.57
N VAL A 108 -8.14 -3.29 -6.48
CA VAL A 108 -7.62 -4.65 -6.35
C VAL A 108 -6.75 -4.73 -5.09
N ASN A 109 -7.27 -5.37 -4.06
CA ASN A 109 -6.59 -5.57 -2.78
C ASN A 109 -5.98 -6.96 -2.70
N PHE A 110 -4.65 -7.03 -2.65
CA PHE A 110 -3.92 -8.23 -2.26
C PHE A 110 -3.48 -8.10 -0.81
N TYR A 111 -4.21 -8.76 0.10
CA TYR A 111 -3.87 -8.93 1.52
C TYR A 111 -3.49 -7.64 2.28
N GLY A 112 -4.11 -6.51 1.90
CA GLY A 112 -4.00 -5.23 2.61
C GLY A 112 -4.95 -5.10 3.80
N TYR A 113 -4.95 -3.90 4.38
CA TYR A 113 -5.62 -3.58 5.65
C TYR A 113 -6.20 -2.16 5.68
N THR A 114 -7.16 -1.94 6.58
CA THR A 114 -7.96 -0.69 6.66
C THR A 114 -7.54 0.22 7.82
N ASP A 115 -6.69 -0.27 8.71
CA ASP A 115 -6.14 0.43 9.87
C ASP A 115 -4.82 -0.24 10.27
N LEU A 116 -4.15 0.34 11.27
CA LEU A 116 -2.85 -0.14 11.74
C LEU A 116 -2.93 -0.89 13.07
N GLU A 117 -4.11 -1.16 13.61
CA GLU A 117 -4.27 -1.72 14.97
C GLU A 117 -3.58 -3.08 15.15
N PHE A 118 -3.60 -3.93 14.11
CA PHE A 118 -2.99 -5.26 14.15
C PHE A 118 -1.48 -5.24 14.42
N ILE A 119 -0.79 -4.11 14.19
CA ILE A 119 0.65 -4.05 14.47
C ILE A 119 0.95 -3.96 15.97
N LYS A 120 -0.06 -3.68 16.81
CA LYS A 120 0.02 -3.78 18.28
C LYS A 120 0.09 -5.23 18.75
N GLU A 121 -0.44 -6.16 17.95
CA GLU A 121 -0.40 -7.58 18.27
C GLU A 121 1.02 -8.13 18.06
N PRO A 122 1.54 -8.94 19.00
CA PRO A 122 2.86 -9.53 18.87
C PRO A 122 2.87 -10.51 17.70
N ARG A 123 3.84 -10.36 16.79
CA ARG A 123 3.97 -11.18 15.58
C ARG A 123 5.38 -11.73 15.47
N LYS A 124 5.52 -13.01 15.18
CA LYS A 124 6.82 -13.69 15.02
C LYS A 124 7.01 -14.13 13.57
N LEU A 125 7.41 -13.17 12.73
CA LEU A 125 7.54 -13.39 11.29
C LEU A 125 8.88 -14.02 10.90
N LEU A 126 9.93 -13.75 11.67
CA LEU A 126 11.23 -14.39 11.53
C LEU A 126 11.61 -15.09 12.84
N LYS A 127 12.09 -16.34 12.71
CA LYS A 127 12.55 -17.14 13.85
C LYS A 127 13.86 -16.62 14.44
N GLN A 128 14.74 -16.10 13.59
CA GLN A 128 16.07 -15.64 13.96
C GLN A 128 16.03 -14.19 14.43
N ALA A 129 16.72 -13.88 15.53
CA ALA A 129 16.83 -12.52 16.02
C ALA A 129 17.76 -11.71 15.11
N ILE A 130 17.34 -10.50 14.74
CA ILE A 130 18.14 -9.56 13.95
C ILE A 130 18.88 -8.65 14.93
N SER A 131 20.19 -8.56 14.80
CA SER A 131 21.04 -7.69 15.60
C SER A 131 21.07 -6.26 15.06
N ALA A 132 21.32 -5.28 15.93
CA ALA A 132 21.50 -3.88 15.53
C ALA A 132 22.64 -3.70 14.51
N LYS A 133 23.65 -4.59 14.51
CA LYS A 133 24.78 -4.56 13.57
C LYS A 133 24.34 -4.86 12.13
N GLU A 134 23.35 -5.72 11.95
CA GLU A 134 22.84 -6.10 10.62
C GLU A 134 22.09 -4.96 9.94
N ILE A 135 21.50 -4.03 10.71
CA ILE A 135 20.75 -2.89 10.18
C ILE A 135 21.51 -1.56 10.26
N ALA A 136 22.72 -1.55 10.85
CA ALA A 136 23.47 -0.33 11.15
C ALA A 136 23.85 0.50 9.91
N ALA A 137 24.01 -0.14 8.75
CA ALA A 137 24.38 0.52 7.50
C ALA A 137 23.18 1.14 6.75
N ILE A 138 21.95 0.86 7.19
CA ILE A 138 20.74 1.31 6.51
C ILE A 138 20.43 2.75 6.93
N ASP A 139 20.45 3.68 5.96
CA ASP A 139 20.10 5.07 6.23
C ASP A 139 18.63 5.21 6.65
N GLN A 140 18.40 5.94 7.74
CA GLN A 140 17.09 6.20 8.31
C GLN A 140 16.75 7.70 8.33
N THR A 141 17.54 8.53 7.63
CA THR A 141 17.45 10.00 7.73
C THR A 141 16.96 10.67 6.45
N LYS A 142 17.43 10.26 5.27
CA LYS A 142 17.09 10.91 4.00
C LYS A 142 15.87 10.25 3.37
N PRO A 143 14.98 10.99 2.69
CA PRO A 143 13.85 10.39 1.99
C PRO A 143 14.27 9.26 1.05
N VAL A 144 13.52 8.16 1.07
CA VAL A 144 13.73 6.99 0.21
C VAL A 144 12.44 6.72 -0.54
N TRP A 145 12.50 6.67 -1.87
CA TRP A 145 11.36 6.45 -2.77
C TRP A 145 11.25 5.00 -3.26
N ASP A 146 12.35 4.26 -3.25
CA ASP A 146 12.44 2.92 -3.81
C ASP A 146 13.57 2.13 -3.12
N ASP A 147 13.40 0.82 -2.98
CA ASP A 147 14.42 -0.13 -2.48
C ASP A 147 14.45 -1.37 -3.40
N PRO A 148 15.02 -1.24 -4.62
CA PRO A 148 14.91 -2.24 -5.69
C PRO A 148 15.57 -3.59 -5.35
N PHE A 149 16.48 -3.61 -4.38
CA PHE A 149 17.19 -4.82 -3.96
C PHE A 149 16.72 -5.36 -2.61
N LEU A 150 15.62 -4.81 -2.07
CA LEU A 150 15.06 -5.18 -0.77
C LEU A 150 16.09 -5.10 0.37
N SER A 151 17.02 -4.15 0.27
CA SER A 151 18.12 -3.95 1.23
C SER A 151 17.62 -3.58 2.62
N ARG A 152 16.40 -3.03 2.71
CA ARG A 152 15.75 -2.59 3.95
C ARG A 152 14.84 -3.65 4.56
N TYR A 153 14.75 -4.84 3.96
CA TYR A 153 13.94 -5.96 4.48
C TYR A 153 14.24 -6.27 5.94
N LEU A 154 15.53 -6.35 6.31
CA LEU A 154 15.92 -6.61 7.71
C LEU A 154 15.54 -5.47 8.64
N LEU A 155 15.48 -4.21 8.17
CA LEU A 155 15.05 -3.08 8.99
C LEU A 155 13.57 -3.21 9.40
N TYR A 156 12.70 -3.65 8.47
CA TYR A 156 11.29 -3.92 8.76
C TYR A 156 11.15 -4.99 9.84
N HIS A 157 11.76 -6.16 9.64
CA HIS A 157 11.66 -7.25 10.61
C HIS A 157 12.33 -6.93 11.95
N TYR A 158 13.45 -6.20 11.94
CA TYR A 158 14.07 -5.69 13.16
C TYR A 158 13.10 -4.81 13.95
N SER A 159 12.41 -3.89 13.28
CA SER A 159 11.45 -3.01 13.93
C SER A 159 10.28 -3.77 14.56
N ILE A 160 9.86 -4.89 13.98
CA ILE A 160 8.83 -5.77 14.56
C ILE A 160 9.37 -6.45 15.81
N GLN A 161 10.56 -7.08 15.72
CA GLN A 161 11.17 -7.80 16.85
C GLN A 161 11.45 -6.89 18.05
N GLN A 162 11.78 -5.62 17.79
CA GLN A 162 12.09 -4.63 18.82
C GLN A 162 10.88 -3.76 19.22
N ALA A 163 9.68 -4.06 18.73
CA ALA A 163 8.46 -3.25 18.96
C ALA A 163 8.61 -1.76 18.59
N LEU A 164 9.45 -1.45 17.60
CA LEU A 164 9.72 -0.11 17.10
C LEU A 164 8.87 0.29 15.89
N LEU A 165 8.10 -0.64 15.29
CA LEU A 165 7.34 -0.36 14.07
C LEU A 165 6.39 0.87 14.20
N PRO A 166 5.61 1.04 15.28
CA PRO A 166 4.81 2.27 15.46
C PRO A 166 5.65 3.54 15.53
N HIS A 167 6.80 3.49 16.20
CA HIS A 167 7.74 4.61 16.29
C HIS A 167 8.35 4.94 14.92
N PHE A 168 8.71 3.92 14.14
CA PHE A 168 9.23 4.09 12.79
C PHE A 168 8.21 4.80 11.89
N TYR A 169 6.96 4.40 11.99
CA TYR A 169 5.82 5.02 11.29
C TYR A 169 5.47 6.43 11.79
N GLY A 170 5.89 6.81 13.01
CA GLY A 170 5.51 8.09 13.62
C GLY A 170 4.07 8.10 14.14
N LEU A 171 3.56 6.96 14.60
CA LEU A 171 2.21 6.87 15.16
C LEU A 171 2.16 7.49 16.58
N PRO A 172 1.01 8.06 16.99
CA PRO A 172 0.82 8.60 18.32
C PRO A 172 1.15 7.59 19.44
N GLU A 173 1.98 8.02 20.40
CA GLU A 173 2.42 7.18 21.52
C GLU A 173 1.31 6.87 22.52
N ASN A 174 0.24 7.67 22.54
CA ASN A 174 -0.96 7.39 23.33
C ASN A 174 -1.76 6.18 22.81
N GLY A 175 -1.39 5.63 21.65
CA GLY A 175 -2.04 4.47 21.04
C GLY A 175 -3.34 4.78 20.31
N ASP A 176 -3.78 6.04 20.24
CA ASP A 176 -4.93 6.44 19.44
C ASP A 176 -4.51 6.66 17.99
N TRP A 177 -4.80 5.66 17.16
CA TRP A 177 -4.47 5.67 15.73
C TRP A 177 -5.72 5.82 14.86
N SER A 178 -6.81 6.35 15.42
CA SER A 178 -8.09 6.53 14.71
C SER A 178 -7.96 7.35 13.42
N ALA A 179 -7.04 8.32 13.37
CA ALA A 179 -6.73 9.10 12.16
C ALA A 179 -6.18 8.24 11.00
N TYR A 180 -5.61 7.07 11.30
CA TYR A 180 -5.05 6.11 10.34
C TYR A 180 -6.01 4.96 10.02
N ALA A 181 -7.25 5.01 10.53
CA ALA A 181 -8.27 4.00 10.30
C ALA A 181 -9.33 4.45 9.31
N LEU A 182 -9.82 3.51 8.50
CA LEU A 182 -10.97 3.68 7.62
C LEU A 182 -12.21 3.05 8.25
N SER A 183 -13.23 3.88 8.48
CA SER A 183 -14.51 3.43 9.02
C SER A 183 -15.31 2.66 7.98
N ASP A 184 -16.28 1.86 8.42
CA ASP A 184 -17.17 1.14 7.52
C ASP A 184 -18.03 2.10 6.67
N GLU A 185 -18.39 3.26 7.20
CA GLU A 185 -19.08 4.33 6.47
C GLU A 185 -18.22 4.85 5.31
N THR A 186 -16.92 5.03 5.54
CA THR A 186 -15.99 5.42 4.47
C THR A 186 -15.84 4.31 3.43
N LEU A 187 -15.69 3.06 3.86
CA LEU A 187 -15.57 1.93 2.92
C LEU A 187 -16.82 1.74 2.08
N LYS A 188 -18.02 2.03 2.62
CA LYS A 188 -19.27 1.99 1.87
C LYS A 188 -19.35 3.00 0.72
N THR A 189 -18.48 4.02 0.70
CA THR A 189 -18.42 5.00 -0.40
C THR A 189 -17.36 4.65 -1.46
N PHE A 190 -16.60 3.57 -1.27
CA PHE A 190 -15.55 3.17 -2.19
C PHE A 190 -16.11 2.46 -3.44
N PRO A 191 -15.37 2.50 -4.57
CA PRO A 191 -15.77 1.78 -5.77
C PRO A 191 -15.54 0.27 -5.61
N PRO A 192 -16.13 -0.57 -6.49
CA PRO A 192 -16.03 -2.02 -6.43
C PRO A 192 -14.59 -2.53 -6.20
N CYS A 193 -14.43 -3.53 -5.34
CA CYS A 193 -13.12 -4.07 -4.99
C CYS A 193 -13.06 -5.59 -5.20
N PHE A 194 -12.04 -6.07 -5.91
CA PHE A 194 -11.58 -7.46 -5.76
C PHE A 194 -10.60 -7.52 -4.59
N SER A 195 -10.87 -8.36 -3.60
CA SER A 195 -10.06 -8.49 -2.40
C SER A 195 -9.67 -9.94 -2.19
N THR A 196 -8.40 -10.22 -1.85
CA THR A 196 -7.96 -11.59 -1.58
C THR A 196 -6.92 -11.62 -0.47
N ALA A 197 -6.90 -12.70 0.32
CA ALA A 197 -5.87 -12.96 1.32
C ALA A 197 -5.84 -14.46 1.66
N SER A 198 -4.68 -14.94 2.13
CA SER A 198 -4.56 -16.30 2.66
C SER A 198 -5.23 -16.40 4.03
N SER A 199 -5.94 -17.50 4.30
CA SER A 199 -6.46 -17.79 5.65
C SER A 199 -5.34 -18.09 6.66
N SER A 200 -4.13 -18.40 6.17
CA SER A 200 -2.94 -18.73 6.98
C SER A 200 -1.93 -17.58 7.01
N ASP A 201 -2.35 -16.34 6.68
CA ASP A 201 -1.49 -15.17 6.75
C ASP A 201 -1.14 -14.85 8.22
N GLU A 202 0.16 -14.86 8.53
CA GLU A 202 0.70 -14.55 9.87
C GLU A 202 1.15 -13.09 10.00
N GLU A 203 1.22 -12.33 8.90
CA GLU A 203 1.64 -10.93 8.89
C GLU A 203 0.46 -9.98 9.08
N VAL A 204 -0.61 -10.21 8.32
CA VAL A 204 -1.83 -9.41 8.30
C VAL A 204 -3.02 -10.34 8.52
N PRO A 205 -3.83 -10.13 9.58
CA PRO A 205 -5.04 -10.91 9.78
C PRO A 205 -5.98 -10.81 8.57
N PHE A 206 -6.25 -11.93 7.88
CA PHE A 206 -7.06 -11.95 6.64
C PHE A 206 -8.47 -11.36 6.79
N ARG A 207 -8.97 -11.22 8.04
CA ARG A 207 -10.20 -10.48 8.40
C ARG A 207 -10.26 -9.09 7.76
N TYR A 208 -9.12 -8.43 7.55
CA TYR A 208 -9.06 -7.15 6.87
C TYR A 208 -9.50 -7.25 5.41
N SER A 209 -8.93 -8.19 4.65
CA SER A 209 -9.31 -8.38 3.25
C SER A 209 -10.75 -8.88 3.11
N LYS A 210 -11.24 -9.68 4.06
CA LYS A 210 -12.65 -10.04 4.15
C LYS A 210 -13.56 -8.83 4.42
N LYS A 211 -13.15 -7.90 5.30
CA LYS A 211 -13.86 -6.63 5.53
C LYS A 211 -13.88 -5.78 4.26
N ILE A 212 -12.73 -5.60 3.61
CA ILE A 212 -12.61 -4.85 2.35
C ILE A 212 -13.59 -5.40 1.29
N GLY A 213 -13.54 -6.69 1.00
CA GLY A 213 -14.36 -7.29 -0.07
C GLY A 213 -15.84 -7.51 0.28
N ARG A 214 -16.28 -7.22 1.51
CA ARG A 214 -17.69 -7.38 1.93
C ARG A 214 -18.37 -6.10 2.38
N THR A 215 -17.61 -5.12 2.86
CA THR A 215 -18.13 -3.82 3.30
C THR A 215 -18.20 -2.83 2.14
N ILE A 216 -17.23 -2.88 1.21
CA ILE A 216 -17.29 -2.10 -0.02
C ILE A 216 -18.41 -2.69 -0.92
N PRO A 217 -19.33 -1.88 -1.47
CA PRO A 217 -20.39 -2.36 -2.35
C PRO A 217 -19.86 -3.04 -3.61
N GLU A 218 -20.64 -3.97 -4.19
CA GLU A 218 -20.31 -4.65 -5.45
C GLU A 218 -18.90 -5.28 -5.49
N SER A 219 -18.41 -5.70 -4.32
CA SER A 219 -17.05 -6.23 -4.14
C SER A 219 -17.02 -7.75 -4.02
N THR A 220 -15.85 -8.33 -4.27
CA THR A 220 -15.61 -9.78 -4.21
C THR A 220 -14.49 -10.08 -3.21
N PHE A 221 -14.65 -11.18 -2.46
CA PHE A 221 -13.61 -11.78 -1.61
C PHE A 221 -13.55 -13.30 -1.82
#